data_AF-A0A843F8H1-F1
#
_entry.id   AF-A0A843F8H1-F1
#
_cell.length_a   1.000
_cell.length_b   1.000
_cell.length_c   1.000
_cell.angle_alpha   90.00
_cell.angle_beta   90.00
_cell.angle_gamma   90.00
#
_symmetry.space_group_name_H-M   'P 1'
#
loop_
_entity.id
_entity.type
_entity.pdbx_description
1 polymer ?
#
loop_
_entity_poly.entity_id
_entity_poly.type
_entity_poly.pdbx_seq_one_letter_code
_entity_poly.pdbx_strand_id
1 'polypeptide(L)'
;MTYRLDKISVRITDDKEGFKKINEIFDDIFKGKIPLIHNNKRKLDNYLIPLGHYEEYRDDEYIYTVYADDCDTLFQIHKWINYGDIREFEGSGSSIDQARKDARHKLKIQWGIERTFINDFEYIVPKYESKDGKVHCYLYVGIKNKYRDSDSD
;
A
#
# COMPACT_ATOMS: atom_id res chain seq x y z
N MET A 1 1.56 27.85 -0.95
CA MET A 1 2.22 27.18 -2.09
C MET A 1 1.17 27.01 -3.16
N THR A 2 1.50 27.31 -4.41
CA THR A 2 0.56 27.16 -5.53
C THR A 2 0.53 25.72 -6.08
N TYR A 3 1.52 24.89 -5.71
CA TYR A 3 1.67 23.52 -6.21
C TYR A 3 2.05 22.57 -5.09
N ARG A 4 1.59 21.32 -5.20
CA ARG A 4 1.89 20.20 -4.31
C ARG A 4 2.16 18.96 -5.17
N LEU A 5 3.10 18.11 -4.75
CA LEU A 5 3.29 16.82 -5.40
C LEU A 5 2.05 15.95 -5.12
N ASP A 6 1.35 15.56 -6.18
CA ASP A 6 0.12 14.79 -6.10
C ASP A 6 0.40 13.29 -5.93
N LYS A 7 1.20 12.72 -6.85
CA LYS A 7 1.56 11.30 -6.85
C LYS A 7 2.88 11.02 -7.57
N ILE A 8 3.45 9.85 -7.31
CA ILE A 8 4.60 9.28 -8.00
C ILE A 8 4.19 7.95 -8.58
N SER A 9 4.39 7.76 -9.89
CA SER A 9 4.18 6.47 -10.55
C SER A 9 5.48 5.97 -11.13
N VAL A 10 5.81 4.71 -10.89
CA VAL A 10 7.02 4.05 -11.37
C VAL A 10 6.68 2.68 -11.91
N ARG A 11 7.30 2.29 -13.02
CA ARG A 11 7.21 0.91 -13.52
C ARG A 11 8.23 0.04 -12.79
N ILE A 12 7.76 -1.08 -12.27
CA ILE A 12 8.50 -1.94 -11.34
C ILE A 12 8.34 -3.40 -11.76
N THR A 13 9.42 -4.17 -11.67
CA THR A 13 9.44 -5.62 -11.80
C THR A 13 9.12 -6.29 -10.46
N ASP A 14 8.45 -7.44 -10.47
CA ASP A 14 8.14 -8.24 -9.27
C ASP A 14 9.34 -9.07 -8.80
N ASP A 15 10.47 -8.38 -8.61
CA ASP A 15 11.72 -8.96 -8.14
C ASP A 15 12.26 -8.20 -6.92
N LYS A 16 13.48 -8.58 -6.48
CA LYS A 16 14.14 -7.96 -5.33
C LYS A 16 14.48 -6.48 -5.56
N GLU A 17 14.82 -6.10 -6.80
CA GLU A 17 15.21 -4.73 -7.14
C GLU A 17 13.98 -3.83 -7.20
N GLY A 18 12.88 -4.32 -7.79
CA GLY A 18 11.61 -3.63 -7.76
C GLY A 18 11.09 -3.41 -6.35
N PHE A 19 11.18 -4.44 -5.51
CA PHE A 19 10.83 -4.33 -4.10
C PHE A 19 11.68 -3.29 -3.35
N LYS A 20 12.99 -3.27 -3.62
CA LYS A 20 13.93 -2.30 -3.05
C LYS A 20 13.58 -0.86 -3.46
N LYS A 21 13.24 -0.61 -4.73
CA LYS A 21 12.82 0.71 -5.21
C LYS A 21 11.59 1.23 -4.46
N ILE A 22 10.60 0.38 -4.21
CA ILE A 22 9.42 0.79 -3.41
C ILE A 22 9.83 1.16 -1.98
N ASN A 23 10.71 0.37 -1.34
CA ASN A 23 11.20 0.68 0.00
C ASN A 23 11.89 2.05 0.06
N GLU A 24 12.70 2.36 -0.94
CA GLU A 24 13.41 3.65 -1.06
C GLU A 24 12.42 4.81 -1.24
N ILE A 25 11.37 4.63 -2.05
CA ILE A 25 10.31 5.63 -2.24
C ILE A 25 9.64 5.97 -0.90
N PHE A 26 9.21 4.97 -0.13
CA PHE A 26 8.59 5.23 1.16
C PHE A 26 9.56 5.84 2.18
N ASP A 27 10.80 5.36 2.24
CA ASP A 27 11.82 5.93 3.11
C ASP A 27 12.09 7.41 2.80
N ASP A 28 12.14 7.77 1.51
CA ASP A 28 12.32 9.15 1.06
C ASP A 28 11.07 10.03 1.31
N ILE A 29 9.86 9.45 1.22
CA ILE A 29 8.62 10.10 1.64
C ILE A 29 8.67 10.38 3.14
N PHE A 30 8.93 9.39 3.99
CA PHE A 30 8.94 9.57 5.46
C PHE A 30 10.07 10.48 5.94
N LYS A 31 11.19 10.56 5.21
CA LYS A 31 12.29 11.50 5.48
C LYS A 31 12.04 12.92 4.95
N GLY A 32 10.92 13.13 4.24
CA GLY A 32 10.58 14.42 3.65
C GLY A 32 11.47 14.84 2.47
N LYS A 33 12.23 13.90 1.89
CA LYS A 33 12.93 14.14 0.61
C LYS A 33 11.92 14.24 -0.53
N ILE A 34 10.85 13.44 -0.44
CA ILE A 34 9.68 13.52 -1.30
C ILE A 34 8.54 14.21 -0.52
N PRO A 35 8.10 15.41 -0.92
CA PRO A 35 7.13 16.19 -0.16
C PRO A 35 5.67 15.79 -0.43
N LEU A 36 5.37 14.50 -0.33
CA LEU A 36 4.03 13.95 -0.63
C LEU A 36 3.05 14.19 0.54
N ILE A 37 3.51 13.87 1.75
CA ILE A 37 2.81 14.08 3.04
C ILE A 37 3.46 15.20 3.88
N HIS A 38 4.35 15.99 3.28
CA HIS A 38 5.05 17.08 3.98
C HIS A 38 4.57 18.43 3.44
N ASN A 39 4.27 19.35 4.35
CA ASN A 39 3.95 20.72 3.98
C ASN A 39 5.20 21.50 3.57
N ASN A 40 5.00 22.75 3.15
CA ASN A 40 6.04 23.67 2.64
C ASN A 40 7.19 23.92 3.62
N LYS A 41 6.99 23.65 4.92
CA LYS A 41 8.00 23.78 5.98
C LYS A 41 8.70 22.44 6.26
N ARG A 42 8.53 21.45 5.37
CA ARG A 42 8.99 20.06 5.53
C ARG A 42 8.51 19.41 6.83
N LYS A 43 7.33 19.82 7.31
CA LYS A 43 6.67 19.18 8.45
C LYS A 43 5.67 18.18 7.93
N LEU A 44 5.59 17.03 8.58
CA LEU A 44 4.55 16.04 8.33
C LEU A 44 3.18 16.71 8.46
N ASP A 45 2.30 16.41 7.51
CA ASP A 45 0.90 16.77 7.59
C ASP A 45 0.13 15.56 8.12
N ASN A 46 -0.27 15.64 9.39
CA ASN A 46 -0.86 14.51 10.13
C ASN A 46 -2.24 14.09 9.60
N TYR A 47 -2.81 14.83 8.65
CA TYR A 47 -4.08 14.48 8.02
C TYR A 47 -3.89 13.62 6.77
N LEU A 48 -2.64 13.35 6.36
CA LEU A 48 -2.33 12.68 5.11
C LEU A 48 -1.48 11.44 5.35
N ILE A 49 -1.86 10.37 4.69
CA ILE A 49 -1.15 9.09 4.69
C ILE A 49 -0.61 8.80 3.29
N PRO A 50 0.60 8.21 3.17
CA PRO A 50 1.07 7.73 1.88
C PRO A 50 0.44 6.36 1.58
N LEU A 51 -0.31 6.26 0.48
CA LEU A 51 -0.90 5.03 0.01
C LEU A 51 -0.26 4.62 -1.33
N GLY A 52 0.24 3.39 -1.37
CA GLY A 52 0.70 2.74 -2.59
C GLY A 52 -0.46 2.01 -3.28
N HIS A 53 -0.48 2.05 -4.60
CA HIS A 53 -1.44 1.35 -5.44
C HIS A 53 -0.69 0.60 -6.54
N TYR A 54 -1.00 -0.68 -6.68
CA TYR A 54 -0.47 -1.52 -7.73
C TYR A 54 -1.46 -1.52 -8.92
N GLU A 55 -0.96 -1.14 -10.09
CA GLU A 55 -1.73 -0.88 -11.30
C GLU A 55 -1.09 -1.57 -12.50
N GLU A 56 -1.88 -1.81 -13.54
CA GLU A 56 -1.39 -2.26 -14.85
C GLU A 56 -0.44 -3.47 -14.79
N TYR A 57 -0.82 -4.53 -14.06
CA TYR A 57 -0.09 -5.79 -14.04
C TYR A 57 0.08 -6.36 -15.46
N ARG A 58 1.33 -6.59 -15.87
CA ARG A 58 1.72 -7.20 -17.14
C ARG A 58 2.92 -8.11 -16.92
N ASP A 59 2.71 -9.42 -17.07
CA ASP A 59 3.72 -10.45 -16.82
C ASP A 59 4.36 -10.30 -15.42
N ASP A 60 5.64 -9.96 -15.35
CA ASP A 60 6.41 -9.70 -14.14
C ASP A 60 6.55 -8.20 -13.83
N GLU A 61 5.88 -7.30 -14.54
CA GLU A 61 5.89 -5.86 -14.33
C GLU A 61 4.54 -5.31 -13.86
N TYR A 62 4.59 -4.20 -13.14
CA TYR A 62 3.43 -3.40 -12.78
C TYR A 62 3.81 -1.92 -12.65
N ILE A 63 2.81 -1.04 -12.75
CA ILE A 63 2.94 0.35 -12.32
C ILE A 63 2.65 0.40 -10.82
N TYR A 64 3.56 1.01 -10.07
CA TYR A 64 3.37 1.29 -8.66
C TYR A 64 3.21 2.79 -8.47
N THR A 65 2.05 3.21 -8.00
CA THR A 65 1.71 4.60 -7.77
C THR A 65 1.62 4.88 -6.28
N VAL A 66 2.36 5.87 -5.77
CA VAL A 66 2.22 6.35 -4.39
C VAL A 66 1.64 7.75 -4.40
N TYR A 67 0.57 7.96 -3.64
CA TYR A 67 -0.09 9.26 -3.47
C TYR A 67 -0.35 9.52 -2.00
N ALA A 68 -0.60 10.79 -1.65
CA ALA A 68 -1.05 11.17 -0.32
C ALA A 68 -2.57 11.30 -0.33
N ASP A 69 -3.22 10.63 0.62
CA ASP A 69 -4.66 10.69 0.80
C ASP A 69 -5.00 10.93 2.26
N ASP A 70 -6.26 11.25 2.55
CA ASP A 70 -6.72 11.35 3.94
C ASP A 70 -6.98 9.97 4.57
N CYS A 71 -7.17 9.97 5.89
CA CYS A 71 -7.48 8.74 6.63
C CYS A 71 -8.86 8.15 6.27
N ASP A 72 -9.75 8.91 5.62
CA ASP A 72 -11.08 8.41 5.26
C ASP A 72 -11.00 7.36 4.14
N THR A 73 -9.96 7.37 3.32
CA THR A 73 -9.68 6.30 2.36
C THR A 73 -9.47 4.94 3.04
N LEU A 74 -8.85 4.90 4.22
CA LEU A 74 -8.76 3.65 4.99
C LEU A 74 -10.14 3.15 5.45
N PHE A 75 -11.05 4.06 5.81
CA PHE A 75 -12.43 3.66 6.12
C PHE A 75 -13.15 3.05 4.92
N GLN A 76 -12.90 3.53 3.70
CA GLN A 76 -13.48 2.93 2.50
C GLN A 76 -12.88 1.55 2.20
N ILE A 77 -11.56 1.40 2.33
CA ILE A 77 -10.89 0.10 2.22
C ILE A 77 -11.48 -0.90 3.22
N HIS A 78 -11.70 -0.49 4.47
CA HIS A 78 -12.30 -1.34 5.50
C HIS A 78 -13.75 -1.74 5.18
N LYS A 79 -14.52 -0.89 4.49
CA LYS A 79 -15.84 -1.29 3.97
C LYS A 79 -15.72 -2.37 2.91
N TRP A 80 -14.77 -2.25 1.97
CA TRP A 80 -14.52 -3.28 0.96
C TRP A 80 -14.06 -4.61 1.56
N ILE A 81 -13.29 -4.57 2.65
CA ILE A 81 -12.97 -5.76 3.45
C ILE A 81 -14.24 -6.39 4.01
N ASN A 82 -15.10 -5.60 4.65
CA ASN A 82 -16.36 -6.10 5.23
C ASN A 82 -17.31 -6.67 4.18
N TYR A 83 -17.29 -6.15 2.95
CA TYR A 83 -18.07 -6.69 1.83
C TYR A 83 -17.44 -7.94 1.20
N GLY A 84 -16.19 -8.26 1.54
CA GLY A 84 -15.47 -9.40 0.98
C GLY A 84 -14.88 -9.15 -0.41
N ASP A 85 -14.80 -7.90 -0.84
CA ASP A 85 -14.21 -7.50 -2.13
C ASP A 85 -12.67 -7.35 -2.02
N ILE A 86 -12.17 -7.09 -0.79
CA ILE A 86 -10.73 -6.96 -0.48
C ILE A 86 -10.37 -7.83 0.71
N ARG A 87 -9.12 -8.31 0.75
CA ARG A 87 -8.51 -8.94 1.93
C ARG A 87 -7.29 -8.16 2.40
N GLU A 88 -7.14 -8.04 3.71
CA GLU A 88 -5.98 -7.41 4.35
C GLU A 88 -4.94 -8.45 4.76
N PHE A 89 -3.66 -8.11 4.57
CA PHE A 89 -2.51 -8.82 5.11
C PHE A 89 -1.58 -7.84 5.80
N GLU A 90 -1.52 -7.90 7.13
CA GLU A 90 -0.59 -7.12 7.94
C GLU A 90 0.74 -7.84 8.09
N GLY A 91 1.85 -7.13 7.92
CA GLY A 91 3.19 -7.56 8.29
C GLY A 91 3.89 -6.51 9.14
N SER A 92 4.79 -6.94 10.02
CA SER A 92 5.52 -6.03 10.92
C SER A 92 7.01 -6.35 11.00
N GLY A 93 7.82 -5.36 11.34
CA GLY A 93 9.27 -5.53 11.43
C GLY A 93 10.01 -4.32 11.98
N SER A 94 11.34 -4.41 12.03
CA SER A 94 12.19 -3.27 12.43
C SER A 94 12.45 -2.28 11.30
N SER A 95 12.14 -2.67 10.06
CA SER A 95 12.30 -1.85 8.85
C SER A 95 11.13 -2.05 7.88
N ILE A 96 10.99 -1.12 6.93
CA ILE A 96 10.01 -1.20 5.83
C ILE A 96 10.17 -2.51 5.06
N ASP A 97 11.41 -2.89 4.73
CA ASP A 97 11.72 -4.12 4.00
C ASP A 97 11.23 -5.37 4.75
N GLN A 98 11.44 -5.44 6.07
CA GLN A 98 10.99 -6.59 6.87
C GLN A 98 9.46 -6.65 6.95
N ALA A 99 8.81 -5.52 7.26
CA ALA A 99 7.35 -5.46 7.39
C ALA A 99 6.66 -5.86 6.08
N ARG A 100 7.12 -5.33 4.94
CA ARG A 100 6.58 -5.68 3.62
C ARG A 100 6.86 -7.13 3.24
N LYS A 101 8.03 -7.69 3.57
CA LYS A 101 8.34 -9.11 3.32
C LYS A 101 7.42 -10.03 4.14
N ASP A 102 7.15 -9.68 5.39
CA ASP A 102 6.22 -10.42 6.24
C ASP A 102 4.79 -10.38 5.67
N ALA A 103 4.30 -9.19 5.29
CA ALA A 103 2.98 -9.04 4.68
C ALA A 103 2.85 -9.84 3.37
N ARG A 104 3.86 -9.74 2.48
CA ARG A 104 3.90 -10.51 1.22
C ARG A 104 4.00 -12.01 1.46
N HIS A 105 4.74 -12.44 2.48
CA HIS A 105 4.82 -13.85 2.85
C HIS A 105 3.44 -14.40 3.25
N LYS A 106 2.72 -13.68 4.11
CA LYS A 106 1.35 -14.03 4.52
C LYS A 106 0.39 -14.10 3.34
N LEU A 107 0.46 -13.13 2.42
CA LEU A 107 -0.28 -13.18 1.17
C LEU A 107 0.06 -14.43 0.35
N LYS A 108 1.34 -14.78 0.21
CA LYS A 108 1.80 -15.91 -0.62
C LYS A 108 1.37 -17.27 -0.09
N ILE A 109 1.37 -17.46 1.23
CA ILE A 109 0.96 -18.74 1.86
C ILE A 109 -0.56 -18.87 2.00
N GLN A 110 -1.30 -17.82 1.68
CA GLN A 110 -2.75 -17.83 1.81
C GLN A 110 -3.40 -18.61 0.67
N TRP A 111 -4.01 -19.73 1.03
CA TRP A 111 -4.73 -20.58 0.08
C TRP A 111 -6.14 -20.09 -0.18
N GLY A 112 -6.68 -20.47 -1.35
CA GLY A 112 -8.10 -20.29 -1.69
C GLY A 112 -8.52 -18.87 -2.03
N ILE A 113 -7.57 -17.96 -2.29
CA ILE A 113 -7.86 -16.63 -2.80
C ILE A 113 -7.71 -16.62 -4.30
N GLU A 114 -8.77 -16.17 -4.97
CA GLU A 114 -8.72 -15.80 -6.37
C GLU A 114 -8.59 -14.28 -6.45
N ARG A 115 -7.45 -13.80 -6.96
CA ARG A 115 -7.10 -12.38 -7.05
C ARG A 115 -7.82 -11.72 -8.22
N THR A 116 -8.29 -10.50 -8.04
CA THR A 116 -8.77 -9.65 -9.15
C THR A 116 -7.64 -8.82 -9.76
N PHE A 117 -6.57 -8.55 -9.01
CA PHE A 117 -5.49 -7.62 -9.39
C PHE A 117 -6.00 -6.20 -9.68
N ILE A 118 -7.11 -5.84 -9.02
CA ILE A 118 -7.76 -4.54 -9.09
C ILE A 118 -7.90 -4.04 -7.65
N ASN A 119 -7.62 -2.76 -7.41
CA ASN A 119 -7.68 -2.13 -6.08
C ASN A 119 -6.72 -2.79 -5.07
N ASP A 120 -5.49 -3.05 -5.52
CA ASP A 120 -4.42 -3.59 -4.68
C ASP A 120 -3.64 -2.42 -4.06
N PHE A 121 -3.79 -2.20 -2.75
CA PHE A 121 -3.16 -1.10 -2.04
C PHE A 121 -2.09 -1.57 -1.05
N GLU A 122 -1.14 -0.69 -0.77
CA GLU A 122 -0.11 -0.87 0.25
C GLU A 122 -0.04 0.37 1.14
N TYR A 123 -0.21 0.16 2.44
CA TYR A 123 -0.11 1.21 3.45
C TYR A 123 1.00 0.87 4.44
N ILE A 124 1.89 1.83 4.71
CA ILE A 124 3.03 1.64 5.60
C ILE A 124 2.91 2.58 6.78
N VAL A 125 2.98 2.03 7.99
CA VAL A 125 3.00 2.79 9.24
C VAL A 125 4.44 2.80 9.76
N PRO A 126 5.10 3.97 9.82
CA PRO A 126 6.45 4.06 10.34
C PRO A 126 6.49 3.87 11.85
N LYS A 127 7.66 3.48 12.36
CA LYS A 127 7.88 3.19 13.79
C LYS A 127 7.40 4.30 14.73
N TYR A 128 7.56 5.57 14.35
CA TYR A 128 7.21 6.72 15.20
C TYR A 128 5.69 6.96 15.30
N GLU A 129 4.88 6.32 14.44
CA GLU A 129 3.40 6.37 14.47
C GLU A 129 2.79 5.10 15.06
N SER A 130 3.52 3.99 15.05
CA SER A 130 3.08 2.71 15.62
C SER A 130 3.05 2.72 17.16
N LYS A 131 2.04 2.05 17.76
CA LYS A 131 1.95 1.91 19.22
C LYS A 131 3.01 0.99 19.82
N ASP A 132 3.46 -0.01 19.05
CA ASP A 132 4.41 -1.04 19.49
C ASP A 132 5.87 -0.73 19.09
N GLY A 133 6.11 0.42 18.44
CA GLY A 133 7.43 0.85 18.03
C GLY A 133 8.02 0.01 16.88
N LYS A 134 7.19 -0.60 16.05
CA LYS A 134 7.58 -1.35 14.85
C LYS A 134 7.09 -0.67 13.58
N VAL A 135 7.73 -0.97 12.45
CA VAL A 135 7.16 -0.64 11.15
C VAL A 135 6.08 -1.67 10.84
N HIS A 136 4.91 -1.23 10.40
CA HIS A 136 3.85 -2.09 9.89
C HIS A 136 3.63 -1.84 8.41
N CYS A 137 3.28 -2.89 7.68
CA CYS A 137 2.84 -2.84 6.30
C CYS A 137 1.51 -3.58 6.17
N TYR A 138 0.51 -2.91 5.62
CA TYR A 138 -0.79 -3.49 5.29
C TYR A 138 -0.88 -3.62 3.78
N LEU A 139 -1.07 -4.86 3.30
CA LEU A 139 -1.42 -5.13 1.91
C LEU A 139 -2.93 -5.37 1.83
N TYR A 140 -3.62 -4.52 1.11
CA TYR A 140 -5.03 -4.66 0.78
C TYR A 140 -5.11 -5.20 -0.63
N VAL A 141 -5.75 -6.35 -0.80
CA VAL A 141 -5.74 -7.03 -2.10
C VAL A 141 -7.14 -7.37 -2.57
N GLY A 142 -7.43 -7.05 -3.83
CA GLY A 142 -8.69 -7.36 -4.47
C GLY A 142 -8.86 -8.86 -4.68
N ILE A 143 -10.01 -9.39 -4.27
CA ILE A 143 -10.35 -10.80 -4.36
C ILE A 143 -11.71 -10.98 -5.04
N LYS A 144 -11.90 -12.10 -5.76
CA LYS A 144 -13.22 -12.43 -6.32
C LYS A 144 -14.16 -12.87 -5.21
N ASN A 145 -15.30 -12.23 -5.13
CA ASN A 145 -16.33 -12.55 -4.16
C ASN A 145 -17.27 -13.62 -4.73
N LYS A 146 -17.01 -14.88 -4.39
CA LYS A 146 -17.76 -16.04 -4.91
C LYS A 146 -19.27 -16.01 -4.63
N TYR A 147 -19.72 -15.23 -3.63
CA TYR A 147 -21.13 -15.14 -3.27
C TYR A 147 -21.89 -14.03 -4.01
N ARG A 148 -21.18 -13.15 -4.73
CA ARG A 148 -21.78 -11.99 -5.42
C ARG A 148 -21.83 -12.18 -6.93
N ASP A 149 -20.89 -12.95 -7.48
CA ASP A 149 -20.83 -13.26 -8.92
C ASP A 149 -21.81 -14.38 -9.34
N SER A 150 -22.42 -15.09 -8.38
CA SER A 150 -23.44 -16.14 -8.65
C SER A 150 -24.85 -15.60 -8.88
N ASP A 151 -25.10 -14.31 -8.64
CA ASP A 151 -26.41 -13.66 -8.83
C ASP A 151 -26.53 -12.93 -10.18
N SER A 152 -25.57 -13.14 -11.08
CA SER A 152 -25.48 -12.48 -12.39
C SER A 152 -25.59 -13.43 -13.60
N ASP A 153 -26.19 -14.61 -13.41
CA ASP A 153 -26.59 -15.52 -14.50
C ASP A 153 -27.86 -15.04 -15.23
#